data_AF-A0A6M5YXK1-F1
#
_entry.id   AF-A0A6M5YXK1-F1
#
_cell.length_a   1.000
_cell.length_b   1.000
_cell.length_c   1.000
_cell.angle_alpha   90.00
_cell.angle_beta   90.00
_cell.angle_gamma   90.00
#
_symmetry.space_group_name_H-M   'P 1'
#
loop_
_entity.id
_entity.type
_entity.pdbx_description
1 polymer ?
#
loop_
_entity_poly.entity_id
_entity_poly.type
_entity_poly.pdbx_seq_one_letter_code
_entity_poly.pdbx_strand_id
1 'polypeptide(L)'
;MWIGRRCPNWCGWLNRRSRGAIILLGVALFTSPCWCAWGGLVVHRQYLRWVVYTAEDREFFRHEREQYPEMGGVPSIARQLIAEMEPVQDPETAVRLHPDWAGVRFKNGEWIFGRGFDSHWISAGRGTLVLKDSRGRVRVFFGHVCGDNAGLNWYTPNTHRSLDAFDQEYFSSGMFREWTPDP
;
A
#
# COMPACT_ATOMS: atom_id res chain seq x y z
N MET A 1 -18.31 22.07 14.81
CA MET A 1 -17.13 22.94 14.99
C MET A 1 -16.06 22.51 13.98
N TRP A 2 -15.67 23.44 13.11
CA TRP A 2 -14.85 23.29 11.89
C TRP A 2 -13.34 23.11 12.21
N ILE A 3 -12.71 21.95 11.91
CA ILE A 3 -11.25 21.73 12.08
C ILE A 3 -10.56 21.18 10.80
N GLY A 4 -11.27 21.06 9.67
CA GLY A 4 -10.72 20.39 8.47
C GLY A 4 -9.85 21.24 7.53
N ARG A 5 -9.88 22.58 7.60
CA ARG A 5 -9.29 23.46 6.55
C ARG A 5 -8.01 24.20 6.93
N ARG A 6 -7.36 23.92 8.07
CA ARG A 6 -6.15 24.65 8.51
C ARG A 6 -4.82 23.87 8.50
N CYS A 7 -4.82 22.58 8.15
CA CYS A 7 -3.58 21.79 8.08
C CYS A 7 -2.48 22.34 7.14
N PRO A 8 -2.78 22.91 5.95
CA PRO A 8 -1.73 23.40 5.04
C PRO A 8 -0.90 24.54 5.62
N ASN A 9 -1.49 25.36 6.49
CA ASN A 9 -0.81 26.51 7.10
C ASN A 9 0.11 26.11 8.27
N TRP A 10 -0.09 24.92 8.85
CA TRP A 10 0.71 24.43 9.98
C TRP A 10 2.11 23.99 9.53
N CYS A 11 2.20 23.27 8.40
CA CYS A 11 3.47 22.89 7.80
C CYS A 11 4.29 24.12 7.36
N GLY A 12 3.64 25.13 6.78
CA GLY A 12 4.29 26.39 6.41
C GLY A 12 4.75 27.25 7.61
N TRP A 13 4.07 27.15 8.75
CA TRP A 13 4.43 27.83 9.99
C TRP A 13 5.61 27.16 10.71
N LEU A 14 5.64 25.82 10.74
CA LEU A 14 6.74 25.03 11.31
C LEU A 14 8.04 25.21 10.51
N ASN A 15 7.97 25.30 9.17
CA ASN A 15 9.14 25.50 8.31
C ASN A 15 9.85 26.86 8.49
N ARG A 16 9.22 27.84 9.16
CA ARG A 16 9.83 29.17 9.44
C ARG A 16 10.53 29.24 10.80
N ARG A 17 10.49 28.18 11.61
CA ARG A 17 11.08 28.13 12.95
C ARG A 17 12.51 27.58 12.87
N SER A 18 13.38 28.08 13.74
CA SER A 18 14.73 27.50 13.88
C SER A 18 14.64 26.04 14.37
N ARG A 19 15.64 25.22 14.02
CA ARG A 19 15.71 23.82 14.46
C ARG A 19 15.52 23.65 15.98
N GLY A 20 16.07 24.57 16.78
CA GLY A 20 15.89 24.56 18.24
C GLY A 20 14.44 24.80 18.69
N ALA A 21 13.69 25.66 18.00
CA ALA A 21 12.28 25.90 18.32
C ALA A 21 11.38 24.72 17.93
N ILE A 22 11.70 23.99 16.86
CA ILE A 22 11.01 22.75 16.48
C ILE A 22 11.25 21.67 17.53
N ILE A 23 12.50 21.52 17.99
CA ILE A 23 12.86 20.55 19.04
C ILE A 23 12.13 20.88 20.35
N LEU A 24 12.12 22.15 20.78
CA LEU A 24 11.43 22.56 22.01
C LEU A 24 9.90 22.36 21.93
N LEU A 25 9.29 22.60 20.76
CA LEU A 25 7.87 22.29 20.52
C LEU A 25 7.60 20.78 20.58
N GLY A 26 8.46 19.97 19.98
CA GLY A 26 8.39 18.52 20.09
C GLY A 26 8.51 18.05 21.54
N VAL A 27 9.51 18.54 22.27
CA VAL A 27 9.71 18.19 23.69
C VAL A 27 8.51 18.62 24.53
N ALA A 28 7.98 19.84 24.37
CA ALA A 28 6.81 20.31 25.11
C ALA A 28 5.53 19.51 24.80
N LEU A 29 5.37 19.02 23.57
CA LEU A 29 4.27 18.14 23.17
C LEU A 29 4.43 16.72 23.75
N PHE A 30 5.66 16.23 23.90
CA PHE A 30 5.94 14.89 24.43
C PHE A 30 6.07 14.82 25.97
N THR A 31 6.25 15.96 26.65
CA THR A 31 6.37 16.00 28.13
C THR A 31 5.09 16.46 28.84
N SER A 32 4.07 16.92 28.10
CA SER A 32 2.77 17.27 28.69
C SER A 32 1.96 15.99 28.99
N PRO A 33 1.56 15.75 30.26
CA PRO A 33 0.84 14.53 30.65
C PRO A 33 -0.46 14.30 29.86
N CYS A 34 -1.12 15.38 29.49
CA CYS A 34 -2.37 15.36 28.72
C CYS A 34 -2.12 14.97 27.25
N TRP A 35 -0.97 15.31 26.67
CA TRP A 35 -0.57 14.91 25.33
C TRP A 35 0.04 13.51 25.27
N CYS A 36 0.56 12.97 26.37
CA CYS A 36 0.97 11.56 26.41
C CYS A 36 -0.25 10.62 26.28
N ALA A 37 -1.35 10.93 26.97
CA ALA A 37 -2.58 10.15 26.86
C ALA A 37 -3.31 10.41 25.54
N TRP A 38 -3.48 11.67 25.12
CA TRP A 38 -4.22 12.01 23.90
C TRP A 38 -3.39 11.80 22.63
N GLY A 39 -2.10 12.13 22.66
CA GLY A 39 -1.13 11.77 21.62
C GLY A 39 -0.92 10.26 21.56
N GLY A 40 -0.87 9.57 22.71
CA GLY A 40 -0.93 8.11 22.77
C GLY A 40 -2.21 7.55 22.14
N LEU A 41 -3.39 8.15 22.39
CA LEU A 41 -4.67 7.77 21.78
C LEU A 41 -4.76 8.11 20.30
N VAL A 42 -4.19 9.23 19.85
CA VAL A 42 -4.15 9.63 18.45
C VAL A 42 -3.16 8.76 17.68
N VAL A 43 -1.98 8.49 18.23
CA VAL A 43 -1.00 7.54 17.70
C VAL A 43 -1.58 6.14 17.73
N HIS A 44 -2.28 5.73 18.78
CA HIS A 44 -2.95 4.43 18.87
C HIS A 44 -4.12 4.34 17.88
N ARG A 45 -4.92 5.39 17.70
CA ARG A 45 -6.03 5.41 16.75
C ARG A 45 -5.55 5.49 15.30
N GLN A 46 -4.45 6.19 15.05
CA GLN A 46 -3.73 6.13 13.79
C GLN A 46 -3.19 4.70 13.61
N TYR A 47 -2.38 4.19 14.53
CA TYR A 47 -1.81 2.84 14.52
C TYR A 47 -2.86 1.75 14.32
N LEU A 48 -4.02 1.85 14.99
CA LEU A 48 -5.16 0.96 14.78
C LEU A 48 -5.75 1.13 13.38
N ARG A 49 -5.94 2.35 12.87
CA ARG A 49 -6.31 2.57 11.45
C ARG A 49 -5.29 1.98 10.47
N TRP A 50 -4.01 1.95 10.85
CA TRP A 50 -2.91 1.43 10.04
C TRP A 50 -2.67 -0.08 10.24
N VAL A 51 -3.30 -0.73 11.23
CA VAL A 51 -2.96 -2.11 11.66
C VAL A 51 -4.19 -2.81 12.30
N VAL A 52 -5.39 -2.73 11.71
CA VAL A 52 -6.47 -3.67 12.11
C VAL A 52 -6.29 -4.96 11.33
N TYR A 53 -5.63 -5.92 11.94
CA TYR A 53 -5.59 -7.29 11.42
C TYR A 53 -6.88 -8.03 11.76
N THR A 54 -7.49 -8.61 10.73
CA THR A 54 -8.65 -9.50 10.85
C THR A 54 -8.26 -10.82 11.54
N ALA A 55 -9.24 -11.71 11.75
CA ALA A 55 -8.94 -13.07 12.20
C ALA A 55 -8.12 -13.84 11.16
N GLU A 56 -8.45 -13.67 9.87
CA GLU A 56 -7.74 -14.25 8.73
C GLU A 56 -6.27 -13.83 8.71
N ASP A 57 -5.98 -12.53 8.84
CA ASP A 57 -4.60 -12.05 8.85
C ASP A 57 -3.80 -12.66 10.02
N ARG A 58 -4.43 -12.79 11.19
CA ARG A 58 -3.79 -13.38 12.38
C ARG A 58 -3.50 -14.87 12.19
N GLU A 59 -4.36 -15.59 11.51
CA GLU A 59 -4.18 -17.00 11.18
C GLU A 59 -3.06 -17.19 10.15
N PHE A 60 -3.09 -16.38 9.09
CA PHE A 60 -2.02 -16.32 8.08
C PHE A 60 -0.65 -16.06 8.73
N PHE A 61 -0.54 -15.06 9.61
CA PHE A 61 0.72 -14.77 10.31
C PHE A 61 1.17 -15.85 11.29
N ARG A 62 0.27 -16.73 11.72
CA ARG A 62 0.60 -17.86 12.62
C ARG A 62 1.19 -19.03 11.86
N HIS A 63 0.66 -19.34 10.67
CA HIS A 63 0.96 -20.57 9.95
C HIS A 63 1.87 -20.36 8.73
N GLU A 64 1.75 -19.23 8.05
CA GLU A 64 2.41 -19.02 6.77
C GLU A 64 3.61 -18.08 6.85
N ARG A 65 3.88 -17.50 8.03
CA ARG A 65 5.03 -16.61 8.23
C ARG A 65 6.36 -17.27 7.86
N GLU A 66 6.51 -18.58 8.04
CA GLU A 66 7.71 -19.32 7.62
C GLU A 66 7.84 -19.43 6.09
N GLN A 67 6.73 -19.39 5.36
CA GLN A 67 6.70 -19.42 3.89
C GLN A 67 6.93 -18.03 3.27
N TYR A 68 6.66 -16.96 4.02
CA TYR A 68 6.86 -15.57 3.62
C TYR A 68 7.81 -14.84 4.61
N PRO A 69 9.05 -15.33 4.84
CA PRO A 69 9.79 -15.05 6.07
C PRO A 69 10.23 -13.61 6.30
N GLU A 70 10.18 -12.71 5.30
CA GLU A 70 10.76 -11.37 5.49
C GLU A 70 9.92 -10.18 4.98
N MET A 71 8.82 -10.39 4.24
CA MET A 71 8.38 -9.33 3.31
C MET A 71 6.88 -9.00 3.31
N GLY A 72 6.07 -9.65 4.16
CA GLY A 72 4.69 -9.23 4.43
C GLY A 72 3.64 -9.97 3.60
N GLY A 73 2.50 -9.31 3.38
CA GLY A 73 1.26 -9.87 2.86
C GLY A 73 0.14 -9.75 3.89
N VAL A 74 -1.01 -9.21 3.49
CA VAL A 74 -2.17 -9.00 4.36
C VAL A 74 -3.43 -9.47 3.63
N PRO A 75 -3.89 -10.72 3.88
CA PRO A 75 -5.06 -11.32 3.23
C PRO A 75 -6.31 -10.45 3.20
N SER A 76 -6.65 -9.78 4.29
CA SER A 76 -7.84 -8.94 4.36
C SER A 76 -7.78 -7.74 3.40
N ILE A 77 -6.60 -7.13 3.27
CA ILE A 77 -6.35 -6.05 2.32
C ILE A 77 -6.39 -6.59 0.89
N ALA A 78 -5.86 -7.78 0.64
CA ALA A 78 -5.97 -8.41 -0.66
C ALA A 78 -7.42 -8.66 -1.07
N ARG A 79 -8.27 -9.20 -0.17
CA ARG A 79 -9.70 -9.41 -0.44
C ARG A 79 -10.43 -8.10 -0.69
N GLN A 80 -10.14 -7.05 0.08
CA GLN A 80 -10.70 -5.72 -0.15
C GLN A 80 -10.35 -5.23 -1.56
N LEU A 81 -9.07 -5.28 -1.93
CA LEU A 81 -8.63 -4.84 -3.25
C LEU A 81 -9.22 -5.68 -4.38
N ILE A 82 -9.35 -7.00 -4.22
CA ILE A 82 -10.03 -7.86 -5.20
C ILE A 82 -11.45 -7.32 -5.44
N ALA A 83 -12.22 -7.10 -4.37
CA ALA A 83 -13.60 -6.61 -4.49
C ALA A 83 -13.69 -5.22 -5.13
N GLU A 84 -12.73 -4.33 -4.86
CA GLU A 84 -12.65 -2.99 -5.48
C GLU A 84 -12.23 -3.05 -6.96
N MET A 85 -11.35 -3.99 -7.35
CA MET A 85 -10.86 -4.15 -8.71
C MET A 85 -11.82 -4.90 -9.63
N GLU A 86 -12.64 -5.80 -9.09
CA GLU A 86 -13.59 -6.63 -9.84
C GLU A 86 -14.49 -5.83 -10.79
N PRO A 87 -15.15 -4.73 -10.39
CA PRO A 87 -16.02 -3.96 -11.29
C PRO A 87 -15.27 -3.07 -12.30
N VAL A 88 -13.96 -2.87 -12.13
CA VAL A 88 -13.20 -1.90 -12.94
C VAL A 88 -12.73 -2.53 -14.25
N GLN A 89 -13.04 -1.88 -15.38
CA GLN A 89 -12.86 -2.48 -16.72
C GLN A 89 -11.55 -2.14 -17.42
N ASP A 90 -10.85 -1.08 -16.99
CA ASP A 90 -9.68 -0.54 -17.68
C ASP A 90 -8.79 0.27 -16.72
N PRO A 91 -7.47 0.38 -17.01
CA PRO A 91 -6.52 1.06 -16.13
C PRO A 91 -6.81 2.57 -16.00
N GLU A 92 -7.37 3.22 -17.02
CA GLU A 92 -7.67 4.65 -16.99
C GLU A 92 -8.81 4.97 -16.00
N THR A 93 -9.85 4.13 -16.00
CA THR A 93 -10.94 4.16 -15.02
C THR A 93 -10.44 3.81 -13.64
N ALA A 94 -9.56 2.81 -13.50
CA ALA A 94 -8.94 2.43 -12.24
C ALA A 94 -8.22 3.61 -11.56
N VAL A 95 -7.28 4.23 -12.28
CA VAL A 95 -6.49 5.36 -11.77
C VAL A 95 -7.36 6.60 -11.50
N ARG A 96 -8.43 6.81 -12.29
CA ARG A 96 -9.39 7.90 -12.05
C ARG A 96 -10.20 7.71 -10.76
N LEU A 97 -10.64 6.47 -10.48
CA LEU A 97 -11.40 6.14 -9.27
C LEU A 97 -10.50 6.04 -8.03
N HIS A 98 -9.28 5.54 -8.21
CA HIS A 98 -8.31 5.29 -7.15
C HIS A 98 -6.96 5.92 -7.56
N PRO A 99 -6.73 7.21 -7.23
CA PRO A 99 -5.51 7.92 -7.64
C PRO A 99 -4.20 7.36 -7.07
N ASP A 100 -4.27 6.48 -6.07
CA ASP A 100 -3.14 5.78 -5.48
C ASP A 100 -2.84 4.43 -6.15
N TRP A 101 -3.61 4.03 -7.17
CA TRP A 101 -3.35 2.85 -7.99
C TRP A 101 -2.47 3.21 -9.18
N ALA A 102 -1.85 2.19 -9.77
CA ALA A 102 -1.07 2.34 -10.99
C ALA A 102 -1.68 1.50 -12.11
N GLY A 103 -1.59 2.00 -13.34
CA GLY A 103 -2.11 1.33 -14.53
C GLY A 103 -1.18 1.51 -15.72
N VAL A 104 -1.00 0.45 -16.50
CA VAL A 104 -0.14 0.40 -17.68
C VAL A 104 -0.92 -0.24 -18.83
N ARG A 105 -0.82 0.39 -20.00
CA ARG A 105 -1.31 -0.17 -21.27
C ARG A 105 -0.10 -0.49 -22.15
N PHE A 106 0.00 -1.74 -22.58
CA PHE A 106 1.08 -2.23 -23.43
C PHE A 106 0.82 -1.87 -24.90
N LYS A 107 1.87 -1.92 -25.73
CA LYS A 107 1.78 -1.56 -27.16
C LYS A 107 0.84 -2.44 -27.96
N ASN A 108 0.65 -3.69 -27.53
CA ASN A 108 -0.28 -4.63 -28.16
C ASN A 108 -1.75 -4.43 -27.73
N GLY A 109 -2.04 -3.42 -26.90
CA GLY A 109 -3.39 -3.12 -26.42
C GLY A 109 -3.80 -3.85 -25.14
N GLU A 110 -3.03 -4.87 -24.72
CA GLU A 110 -3.18 -5.48 -23.39
C GLU A 110 -2.90 -4.44 -22.30
N TRP A 111 -3.39 -4.69 -21.10
CA TRP A 111 -3.21 -3.78 -19.99
C TRP A 111 -3.16 -4.52 -18.66
N ILE A 112 -2.61 -3.83 -17.67
CA ILE A 112 -2.60 -4.24 -16.27
C ILE A 112 -2.76 -3.02 -15.39
N PHE A 113 -3.48 -3.14 -14.29
CA PHE A 113 -3.49 -2.15 -13.21
C PHE A 113 -3.47 -2.83 -11.87
N GLY A 114 -3.18 -2.07 -10.82
CA GLY A 114 -3.24 -2.62 -9.48
C GLY A 114 -2.74 -1.68 -8.40
N ARG A 115 -2.63 -2.25 -7.21
CA ARG A 115 -2.19 -1.57 -6.00
C ARG A 115 -1.18 -2.44 -5.26
N GLY A 116 -0.01 -1.88 -5.00
CA GLY A 116 1.05 -2.48 -4.21
C GLY A 116 1.37 -1.62 -2.99
N PHE A 117 1.51 -2.24 -1.83
CA PHE A 117 1.89 -1.57 -0.59
C PHE A 117 3.34 -1.85 -0.25
N ASP A 118 4.12 -0.78 -0.04
CA ASP A 118 5.54 -0.89 0.30
C ASP A 118 5.78 -1.83 1.49
N SER A 119 6.72 -2.75 1.30
CA SER A 119 7.14 -3.73 2.30
C SER A 119 8.16 -3.18 3.30
N HIS A 120 8.71 -1.98 3.06
CA HIS A 120 9.70 -1.34 3.96
C HIS A 120 9.07 -0.54 5.09
N TRP A 121 7.84 -0.07 4.92
CA TRP A 121 7.16 0.75 5.91
C TRP A 121 6.14 -0.05 6.72
N ILE A 122 5.88 0.43 7.93
CA ILE A 122 4.78 -0.09 8.76
C ILE A 122 3.48 0.42 8.12
N SER A 123 2.79 -0.43 7.37
CA SER A 123 1.53 -0.12 6.68
C SER A 123 0.53 -1.28 6.76
N ALA A 124 -0.76 -0.97 6.65
CA ALA A 124 -1.86 -1.93 6.80
C ALA A 124 -1.85 -3.05 5.76
N GLY A 125 -1.26 -2.83 4.60
CA GLY A 125 -1.18 -3.80 3.49
C GLY A 125 0.23 -4.27 3.18
N ARG A 126 1.23 -3.95 4.02
CA ARG A 126 2.66 -4.18 3.80
C ARG A 126 2.95 -5.46 3.01
N GLY A 127 3.61 -5.33 1.86
CA GLY A 127 4.02 -6.48 1.03
C GLY A 127 2.91 -7.11 0.20
N THR A 128 1.71 -6.53 0.20
CA THR A 128 0.58 -6.97 -0.63
C THR A 128 0.60 -6.25 -1.97
N LEU A 129 0.48 -7.01 -3.05
CA LEU A 129 0.30 -6.53 -4.41
C LEU A 129 -0.91 -7.22 -5.03
N VAL A 130 -1.90 -6.45 -5.48
CA VAL A 130 -3.05 -6.99 -6.22
C VAL A 130 -3.05 -6.37 -7.60
N LEU A 131 -3.19 -7.21 -8.62
CA LEU A 131 -3.14 -6.83 -10.02
C LEU A 131 -4.37 -7.36 -10.75
N LYS A 132 -4.93 -6.54 -11.64
CA LYS A 132 -5.93 -6.95 -12.62
C LYS A 132 -5.43 -6.71 -14.03
N ASP A 133 -5.62 -7.69 -14.90
CA ASP A 133 -5.17 -7.63 -16.30
C ASP A 133 -6.32 -7.59 -17.31
N SER A 134 -5.97 -7.31 -18.57
CA SER A 134 -6.91 -7.27 -19.70
C SER A 134 -7.56 -8.59 -20.05
N ARG A 135 -7.12 -9.70 -19.44
CA ARG A 135 -7.70 -11.04 -19.59
C ARG A 135 -8.76 -11.29 -18.51
N GLY A 136 -9.03 -10.29 -17.65
CA GLY A 136 -10.00 -10.36 -16.57
C GLY A 136 -9.47 -11.09 -15.33
N ARG A 137 -8.18 -11.42 -15.26
CA ARG A 137 -7.61 -12.11 -14.11
C ARG A 137 -7.27 -11.08 -13.03
N VAL A 138 -7.70 -11.36 -11.79
CA VAL A 138 -7.23 -10.67 -10.60
C VAL A 138 -6.29 -11.61 -9.85
N ARG A 139 -5.04 -11.17 -9.64
CA ARG A 139 -3.99 -11.98 -9.00
C ARG A 139 -3.46 -11.24 -7.79
N VAL A 140 -3.19 -11.98 -6.71
CA VAL A 140 -2.64 -11.45 -5.47
C VAL A 140 -1.25 -12.01 -5.27
N PHE A 141 -0.34 -11.16 -4.84
CA PHE A 141 1.02 -11.54 -4.51
C PHE A 141 1.42 -10.97 -3.15
N PHE A 142 2.13 -11.80 -2.39
CA PHE A 142 2.79 -11.39 -1.16
C PHE A 142 4.31 -11.49 -1.34
N GLY A 143 5.04 -10.46 -0.92
CA GLY A 143 6.49 -10.45 -1.07
C GLY A 143 7.14 -9.07 -1.00
N HIS A 144 8.33 -8.95 -1.58
CA HIS A 144 9.12 -7.72 -1.56
C HIS A 144 8.54 -6.63 -2.46
N VAL A 145 7.72 -5.75 -1.92
CA VAL A 145 7.27 -4.54 -2.63
C VAL A 145 8.21 -3.38 -2.26
N CYS A 146 9.03 -2.90 -3.19
CA CYS A 146 10.00 -1.83 -2.95
C CYS A 146 9.45 -0.45 -3.35
N GLY A 147 8.59 0.11 -2.50
CA GLY A 147 7.82 1.32 -2.79
C GLY A 147 6.39 1.03 -3.23
N ASP A 148 5.49 1.97 -2.98
CA ASP A 148 4.09 1.84 -3.38
C ASP A 148 3.96 1.69 -4.90
N ASN A 149 3.19 0.67 -5.32
CA ASN A 149 3.03 0.26 -6.71
C ASN A 149 4.35 -0.03 -7.44
N ALA A 150 5.40 -0.39 -6.70
CA ALA A 150 6.61 -0.95 -7.27
C ALA A 150 6.25 -2.14 -8.14
N GLY A 151 6.80 -2.18 -9.36
CA GLY A 151 6.43 -3.14 -10.39
C GLY A 151 5.46 -2.64 -11.45
N LEU A 152 4.59 -1.68 -11.15
CA LEU A 152 3.76 -1.04 -12.19
C LEU A 152 4.35 0.31 -12.61
N ASN A 153 4.83 1.09 -11.65
CA ASN A 153 5.41 2.40 -11.93
C ASN A 153 6.81 2.33 -12.58
N TRP A 154 7.55 1.25 -12.32
CA TRP A 154 8.93 1.07 -12.78
C TRP A 154 8.98 0.42 -14.16
N TYR A 155 7.94 -0.35 -14.50
CA TYR A 155 7.80 -1.03 -15.77
C TYR A 155 6.94 -0.19 -16.70
N THR A 156 7.59 0.79 -17.30
CA THR A 156 6.96 1.68 -18.27
C THR A 156 6.43 0.89 -19.49
N PRO A 157 5.46 1.43 -20.25
CA PRO A 157 4.98 0.86 -21.52
C PRO A 157 6.08 0.58 -22.57
N ASN A 158 7.29 1.09 -22.35
CA ASN A 158 8.43 0.91 -23.22
C ASN A 158 9.27 -0.33 -22.88
N THR A 159 9.15 -0.86 -21.66
CA THR A 159 9.95 -2.00 -21.18
C THR A 159 9.35 -3.33 -21.62
N HIS A 160 8.01 -3.47 -21.59
CA HIS A 160 7.31 -4.69 -22.02
C HIS A 160 6.35 -4.46 -23.17
N ARG A 161 6.22 -5.49 -24.02
CA ARG A 161 5.34 -5.46 -25.19
C ARG A 161 4.01 -6.17 -24.98
N SER A 162 3.88 -7.01 -23.95
CA SER A 162 2.72 -7.85 -23.64
C SER A 162 2.66 -8.24 -22.16
N LEU A 163 1.51 -8.77 -21.74
CA LEU A 163 1.30 -9.36 -20.41
C LEU A 163 2.24 -10.56 -20.16
N ASP A 164 2.46 -11.42 -21.17
CA ASP A 164 3.31 -12.60 -20.96
C ASP A 164 4.77 -12.22 -20.69
N ALA A 165 5.27 -11.17 -21.36
CA ALA A 165 6.61 -10.64 -21.12
C ALA A 165 6.72 -10.00 -19.73
N PHE A 166 5.68 -9.29 -19.29
CA PHE A 166 5.58 -8.76 -17.93
C PHE A 166 5.57 -9.89 -16.90
N ASP A 167 4.69 -10.89 -17.08
CA ASP A 167 4.55 -12.03 -16.16
C ASP A 167 5.86 -12.81 -16.03
N GLN A 168 6.56 -13.06 -17.15
CA GLN A 168 7.82 -13.77 -17.17
C GLN A 168 8.94 -13.02 -16.43
N GLU A 169 9.08 -11.71 -16.64
CA GLU A 169 10.15 -10.94 -16.00
C GLU A 169 9.85 -10.66 -14.53
N TYR A 170 8.62 -10.25 -14.23
CA TYR A 170 8.25 -9.75 -12.91
C TYR A 170 8.14 -10.86 -11.87
N PHE A 171 7.54 -12.01 -12.25
CA PHE A 171 7.30 -13.12 -11.31
C PHE A 171 8.37 -14.21 -11.31
N SER A 172 9.32 -14.22 -12.26
CA SER A 172 10.45 -15.17 -12.22
C SER A 172 11.51 -14.83 -11.17
N SER A 173 11.49 -13.62 -10.63
CA SER A 173 12.47 -13.13 -9.65
C SER A 173 12.42 -13.84 -8.29
N GLY A 174 11.34 -14.59 -8.00
CA GLY A 174 11.12 -15.22 -6.70
C GLY A 174 10.84 -14.21 -5.56
N MET A 175 10.78 -12.91 -5.86
CA MET A 175 10.48 -11.85 -4.89
C MET A 175 9.02 -11.83 -4.45
N PHE A 176 8.15 -12.42 -5.27
CA PHE A 176 6.71 -12.49 -5.05
C PHE A 176 6.27 -13.94 -5.07
N ARG A 177 5.33 -14.26 -4.18
CA ARG A 177 4.60 -15.52 -4.19
C ARG A 177 3.13 -15.21 -4.39
N GLU A 178 2.52 -15.87 -5.37
CA GLU A 178 1.10 -15.75 -5.61
C GLU A 178 0.34 -16.32 -4.41
N TRP A 179 -0.64 -15.57 -3.93
CA TRP A 179 -1.55 -16.01 -2.88
C TRP A 179 -2.92 -16.22 -3.49
N THR A 180 -3.53 -17.35 -3.18
CA THR A 180 -4.89 -17.67 -3.59
C THR A 180 -5.76 -17.63 -2.33
N PRO A 181 -6.81 -16.79 -2.27
CA PRO A 181 -7.73 -16.81 -1.16
C PRO A 181 -8.42 -18.17 -1.09
N ASP A 182 -8.56 -18.73 0.12
CA ASP A 182 -9.44 -19.86 0.33
C ASP A 182 -10.88 -19.47 -0.05
N PRO A 183 -11.63 -20.40 -0.70
CA PRO A 183 -13.00 -20.18 -1.18
C PRO A 183 -14.01 -19.91 -0.06
#